data_AF-A0A937C4A8-F1
#
_entry.id   AF-A0A937C4A8-F1
#
_cell.length_a   1.000
_cell.length_b   1.000
_cell.length_c   1.000
_cell.angle_alpha   90.00
_cell.angle_beta   90.00
_cell.angle_gamma   90.00
#
_symmetry.space_group_name_H-M   'P 1'
#
loop_
_entity.id
_entity.type
_entity.pdbx_description
1 polymer ?
#
loop_
_entity_poly.entity_id
_entity_poly.type
_entity_poly.pdbx_seq_one_letter_code
_entity_poly.pdbx_strand_id
1 'polypeptide(L)'
;MTSIATEHFDRQYQTHLKHLKLKGLKPKTIESYSRASRWVGDYFDRRIDTLSETQLTDYFTDLVASHSWSTFKLDLYGLKFYYAHVLRQSWVAPGLIKPPKT
;
A
#
# COMPACT_ATOMS: atom_id res chain seq x y z
N MET A 1 6.64 23.75 1.03
CA MET A 1 6.26 23.40 -0.36
C MET A 1 5.80 21.93 -0.40
N THR A 2 4.71 21.61 0.30
CA THR A 2 4.22 20.23 0.52
C THR A 2 2.83 19.99 -0.05
N SER A 3 2.08 21.02 -0.46
CA SER A 3 0.66 20.85 -0.83
C SER A 3 0.47 20.04 -2.12
N ILE A 4 1.36 20.17 -3.11
CA ILE A 4 1.22 19.45 -4.40
C ILE A 4 1.34 17.92 -4.22
N ALA A 5 2.28 17.45 -3.40
CA ALA A 5 2.45 16.02 -3.14
C ALA A 5 1.25 15.45 -2.36
N THR A 6 0.74 16.20 -1.38
CA THR A 6 -0.46 15.84 -0.63
C THR A 6 -1.70 15.79 -1.53
N GLU A 7 -1.91 16.79 -2.39
CA GLU A 7 -3.03 16.85 -3.33
C GLU A 7 -2.98 15.68 -4.35
N HIS A 8 -1.79 15.34 -4.84
CA HIS A 8 -1.60 14.21 -5.74
C HIS A 8 -2.00 12.89 -5.07
N PHE A 9 -1.44 12.64 -3.89
CA PHE A 9 -1.76 11.44 -3.12
C PHE A 9 -3.24 11.36 -2.77
N ASP A 10 -3.86 12.46 -2.33
CA ASP A 10 -5.26 12.47 -1.94
C ASP A 10 -6.15 12.10 -3.14
N ARG A 11 -5.82 12.59 -4.34
CA ARG A 11 -6.51 12.19 -5.58
C ARG A 11 -6.39 10.69 -5.84
N GLN A 12 -5.18 10.16 -5.71
CA GLN A 12 -4.92 8.73 -5.93
C GLN A 12 -5.57 7.85 -4.86
N TYR A 13 -5.61 8.33 -3.62
CA TYR A 13 -6.30 7.69 -2.52
C TYR A 13 -7.82 7.63 -2.79
N GLN A 14 -8.43 8.70 -3.30
CA GLN A 14 -9.83 8.66 -3.72
C GLN A 14 -10.08 7.65 -4.86
N THR A 15 -9.16 7.58 -5.83
CA THR A 15 -9.20 6.58 -6.91
C THR A 15 -9.08 5.16 -6.36
N HIS A 16 -8.19 4.94 -5.39
CA HIS A 16 -8.05 3.67 -4.68
C HIS A 16 -9.36 3.22 -4.04
N LEU A 17 -10.02 4.11 -3.28
CA LEU A 17 -11.31 3.82 -2.64
C LEU A 17 -12.40 3.43 -3.66
N LYS A 18 -12.45 4.13 -4.79
CA LYS A 18 -13.39 3.81 -5.88
C LYS A 18 -13.10 2.42 -6.44
N HIS A 19 -11.84 2.07 -6.70
CA HIS A 19 -11.47 0.74 -7.19
C HIS A 19 -11.81 -0.37 -6.18
N LEU A 20 -11.52 -0.18 -4.89
CA LEU A 20 -11.88 -1.14 -3.85
C LEU A 20 -13.39 -1.44 -3.85
N LYS A 21 -14.21 -0.39 -3.97
CA LYS A 21 -15.67 -0.51 -4.01
C LYS A 21 -16.17 -1.17 -5.30
N LEU A 22 -15.65 -0.76 -6.46
CA LEU A 22 -16.03 -1.30 -7.77
C LEU A 22 -15.64 -2.77 -7.96
N LYS A 23 -14.59 -3.23 -7.28
CA LYS A 23 -14.17 -4.64 -7.27
C LYS A 23 -15.03 -5.53 -6.36
N GLY A 24 -16.05 -4.97 -5.70
CA GLY A 24 -16.99 -5.75 -4.87
C GLY A 24 -16.36 -6.36 -3.63
N LEU A 25 -15.28 -5.75 -3.10
CA LEU A 25 -14.62 -6.25 -1.90
C LEU A 25 -15.51 -6.09 -0.67
N LYS A 26 -15.36 -6.99 0.30
CA LYS A 26 -16.10 -6.91 1.58
C LYS A 26 -15.77 -5.60 2.31
N PRO A 27 -16.72 -4.98 3.03
CA PRO A 27 -16.48 -3.71 3.72
C PRO A 27 -15.23 -3.70 4.61
N LYS A 28 -15.00 -4.78 5.38
CA LYS A 28 -13.82 -4.92 6.23
C LYS A 28 -12.50 -4.96 5.45
N THR A 29 -12.51 -5.52 4.23
CA THR A 29 -11.35 -5.53 3.34
C THR A 29 -11.09 -4.13 2.77
N ILE A 30 -12.14 -3.41 2.38
CA ILE A 30 -12.05 -2.02 1.91
C ILE A 30 -11.45 -1.14 3.02
N GLU A 31 -11.94 -1.27 4.25
CA GLU A 31 -11.42 -0.55 5.41
C GLU A 31 -9.93 -0.87 5.64
N SER A 32 -9.57 -2.15 5.62
CA SER A 32 -8.17 -2.56 5.86
C SER A 32 -7.22 -2.05 4.77
N TYR A 33 -7.58 -2.18 3.49
CA TYR A 33 -6.70 -1.76 2.38
C TYR A 33 -6.61 -0.24 2.25
N SER A 34 -7.71 0.47 2.55
CA SER A 34 -7.69 1.93 2.58
C SER A 34 -6.82 2.44 3.74
N ARG A 35 -6.90 1.83 4.92
CA ARG A 35 -6.02 2.15 6.05
C ARG A 35 -4.56 1.90 5.73
N ALA A 36 -4.24 0.74 5.15
CA ALA A 36 -2.89 0.41 4.69
C ALA A 36 -2.32 1.49 3.75
N SER A 37 -3.10 1.90 2.74
CA SER A 37 -2.66 2.92 1.78
C SER A 37 -2.37 4.27 2.45
N ARG A 38 -3.13 4.66 3.48
CA ARG A 38 -2.85 5.87 4.27
C ARG A 38 -1.55 5.74 5.06
N TRP A 39 -1.34 4.61 5.73
CA TRP A 39 -0.12 4.38 6.51
C TRP A 39 1.15 4.38 5.66
N VAL A 40 1.12 3.70 4.52
CA VAL A 40 2.22 3.77 3.54
C VAL A 40 2.40 5.21 3.05
N GLY A 41 1.30 5.92 2.78
CA GLY A 41 1.34 7.34 2.43
C GLY A 41 2.03 8.19 3.50
N ASP A 42 1.65 8.04 4.76
CA ASP A 42 2.20 8.81 5.87
C ASP A 42 3.69 8.46 6.13
N TYR A 43 4.11 7.20 5.92
CA TYR A 43 5.51 6.79 6.04
C TYR A 43 6.41 7.40 4.96
N PHE A 44 5.89 7.58 3.74
CA PHE A 44 6.65 8.09 2.59
C PHE A 44 6.32 9.53 2.20
N ASP A 45 5.85 10.35 3.14
CA ASP A 45 5.49 11.76 2.89
C ASP A 45 4.57 11.96 1.68
N ARG A 46 3.60 11.05 1.52
CA ARG A 46 2.61 10.99 0.44
C ARG A 46 3.20 10.72 -0.95
N ARG A 47 4.46 10.28 -1.05
CA ARG A 47 5.17 9.99 -2.32
C ARG A 47 5.32 8.47 -2.55
N ILE A 48 4.20 7.79 -2.84
CA ILE A 48 4.16 6.32 -2.94
C ILE A 48 4.13 5.77 -4.37
N ASP A 49 4.15 6.65 -5.37
CA ASP A 49 3.97 6.28 -6.78
C ASP A 49 5.26 5.75 -7.43
N THR A 50 6.42 5.98 -6.80
CA THR A 50 7.74 5.60 -7.30
C THR A 50 8.62 5.03 -6.19
N LEU A 51 8.10 4.07 -5.43
CA LEU A 51 8.88 3.41 -4.38
C LEU A 51 9.87 2.43 -5.00
N SER A 52 11.10 2.44 -4.51
CA SER A 52 12.10 1.43 -4.88
C SER A 52 11.92 0.13 -4.07
N GLU A 53 12.50 -0.96 -4.56
CA GLU A 53 12.53 -2.22 -3.81
C GLU A 53 13.20 -2.07 -2.43
N THR A 54 14.26 -1.26 -2.33
CA THR A 54 14.94 -0.97 -1.06
C THR A 54 14.00 -0.24 -0.09
N GLN A 55 13.31 0.80 -0.54
CA GLN A 55 12.35 1.54 0.30
C GLN A 55 11.23 0.63 0.81
N LEU A 56 10.71 -0.25 -0.05
CA LEU A 56 9.72 -1.24 0.37
C LEU A 56 10.31 -2.25 1.36
N THR A 57 11.55 -2.68 1.16
CA THR A 57 12.24 -3.60 2.08
C THR A 57 12.37 -2.99 3.47
N ASP A 58 12.79 -1.74 3.57
CA ASP A 58 12.93 -1.03 4.84
C ASP A 58 11.56 -0.89 5.52
N TYR A 59 10.55 -0.38 4.79
CA TYR A 59 9.18 -0.24 5.32
C TYR A 59 8.61 -1.54 5.88
N PHE A 60 8.69 -2.62 5.10
CA PHE A 60 8.11 -3.90 5.51
C PHE A 60 8.91 -4.57 6.63
N THR A 61 10.21 -4.28 6.76
CA THR A 61 11.05 -4.70 7.89
C THR A 61 10.64 -4.00 9.18
N ASP A 62 10.44 -2.68 9.14
CA ASP A 62 9.94 -1.91 10.29
C ASP A 62 8.53 -2.36 10.68
N LEU A 63 7.69 -2.63 9.69
CA LEU A 63 6.31 -3.04 9.91
C LEU A 63 6.22 -4.42 10.58
N VAL A 64 7.02 -5.40 10.14
CA VAL A 64 7.00 -6.74 10.77
C VAL A 64 7.60 -6.74 12.17
N ALA A 65 8.54 -5.82 12.46
CA ALA A 65 9.10 -5.67 13.80
C ALA A 65 8.11 -5.02 14.80
N SER A 66 7.22 -4.15 14.32
CA SER A 66 6.31 -3.37 15.16
C SER A 66 4.86 -3.86 15.17
N HIS A 67 4.42 -4.62 14.17
CA HIS A 67 3.02 -5.03 14.00
C HIS A 67 2.86 -6.54 13.79
N SER A 68 1.63 -7.02 13.99
CA SER A 68 1.28 -8.42 13.75
C SER A 68 1.46 -8.83 12.29
N TRP A 69 1.71 -10.12 12.05
CA TRP A 69 1.76 -10.69 10.70
C TRP A 69 0.47 -10.48 9.89
N SER A 70 -0.68 -10.38 10.56
CA SER A 70 -1.96 -10.06 9.91
C SER A 70 -1.97 -8.62 9.37
N THR A 71 -1.46 -7.67 10.16
CA THR A 71 -1.30 -6.27 9.72
C THR A 71 -0.35 -6.17 8.55
N PHE A 72 0.81 -6.82 8.64
CA PHE A 72 1.79 -6.90 7.55
C PHE A 72 1.16 -7.37 6.23
N LYS A 73 0.37 -8.45 6.27
CA LYS A 73 -0.31 -8.97 5.08
C LYS A 73 -1.33 -7.97 4.52
N LEU A 74 -2.12 -7.32 5.37
CA LEU A 74 -3.10 -6.33 4.93
C LEU A 74 -2.42 -5.15 4.24
N ASP A 75 -1.31 -4.66 4.79
CA ASP A 75 -0.52 -3.58 4.22
C ASP A 75 0.08 -3.94 2.87
N LEU A 76 0.70 -5.13 2.78
CA LEU A 76 1.20 -5.64 1.52
C LEU A 76 0.11 -5.72 0.45
N TYR A 77 -1.02 -6.36 0.76
CA TYR A 77 -2.05 -6.57 -0.25
C TYR A 77 -2.76 -5.27 -0.62
N GLY A 78 -2.94 -4.35 0.34
CA GLY A 78 -3.44 -2.99 0.07
C GLY A 78 -2.51 -2.23 -0.88
N LEU A 79 -1.20 -2.28 -0.63
CA LEU A 79 -0.22 -1.61 -1.48
C LEU A 79 -0.11 -2.26 -2.87
N LYS A 80 -0.09 -3.60 -2.95
CA LYS A 80 -0.16 -4.33 -4.23
C LYS A 80 -1.41 -3.96 -5.04
N PHE A 81 -2.55 -3.83 -4.37
CA PHE A 81 -3.79 -3.39 -5.00
C PHE A 81 -3.67 -1.95 -5.53
N TYR A 82 -3.07 -1.05 -4.75
CA TYR A 82 -2.80 0.32 -5.18
C TYR A 82 -1.92 0.36 -6.44
N TYR A 83 -0.81 -0.38 -6.47
CA TYR A 83 0.05 -0.49 -7.66
C TYR A 83 -0.70 -1.00 -8.88
N ALA A 84 -1.44 -2.09 -8.73
CA ALA A 84 -2.13 -2.73 -9.85
C ALA A 84 -3.29 -1.89 -10.43
N HIS A 85 -4.01 -1.15 -9.59
CA HIS A 85 -5.27 -0.51 -9.99
C HIS A 85 -5.22 1.01 -10.04
N VAL A 86 -4.39 1.65 -9.22
CA VAL A 86 -4.24 3.12 -9.21
C VAL A 86 -3.08 3.53 -10.11
N LEU A 87 -1.90 2.97 -9.88
CA LEU A 87 -0.71 3.26 -10.70
C LEU A 87 -0.74 2.53 -12.04
N ARG A 88 -1.46 1.40 -12.11
CA ARG A 88 -1.48 0.48 -13.26
C ARG A 88 -0.07 0.01 -13.63
N GLN A 89 0.74 -0.22 -12.61
CA GLN A 89 2.12 -0.67 -12.70
C GLN A 89 2.29 -2.08 -12.13
N SER A 90 3.29 -2.79 -12.64
CA SER A 90 3.73 -4.06 -12.06
C SER A 90 4.31 -3.84 -10.67
N TRP A 91 4.13 -4.84 -9.80
CA TRP A 91 4.74 -4.83 -8.47
C TRP A 91 6.27 -4.81 -8.58
N VAL A 92 6.90 -3.84 -7.92
CA VAL A 92 8.34 -3.52 -8.07
C VAL A 92 9.26 -4.36 -7.18
N ALA A 93 8.75 -5.10 -6.19
CA ALA A 93 9.55 -5.90 -5.26
C ALA A 93 9.18 -7.41 -5.32
N PRO A 94 9.39 -8.09 -6.46
CA PRO A 94 9.10 -9.51 -6.61
C PRO A 94 10.07 -10.33 -5.73
N GLY A 95 9.57 -10.89 -4.62
CA GLY A 95 10.38 -11.70 -3.70
C GLY A 95 10.49 -11.15 -2.28
N LEU A 96 9.98 -9.94 -2.05
CA LEU A 96 9.95 -9.30 -0.72
C LEU A 96 9.28 -10.16 0.36
N ILE A 97 8.42 -11.09 -0.05
CA ILE A 97 7.83 -12.07 0.86
C ILE A 97 8.17 -13.45 0.35
N LYS A 98 8.98 -14.17 1.12
CA LYS A 98 8.95 -15.63 1.10
C LYS A 98 7.71 -16.07 1.88
N PRO A 99 6.75 -16.78 1.27
CA PRO A 99 5.79 -17.52 2.07
C PRO A 99 6.58 -18.47 2.99
N PRO A 100 6.22 -18.60 4.28
CA PRO A 100 6.85 -19.58 5.14
C PRO A 100 6.75 -20.94 4.45
N LYS A 101 7.88 -21.64 4.31
CA LYS A 101 7.89 -23.00 3.78
C LYS A 101 7.09 -23.87 4.74
N THR A 102 5.94 -24.34 4.31
CA THR A 102 5.34 -25.58 4.84
C THR A 102 6.19 -26.76 4.43
#